data_AF-A0AAU6PC41-F1
#
_entry.id   AF-A0AAU6PC41-F1
#
_cell.length_a   1.000
_cell.length_b   1.000
_cell.length_c   1.000
_cell.angle_alpha   90.00
_cell.angle_beta   90.00
_cell.angle_gamma   90.00
#
_symmetry.space_group_name_H-M   'P 1'
#
loop_
_entity.id
_entity.type
_entity.pdbx_description
1 polymer ?
#
loop_
_entity_poly.entity_id
_entity_poly.type
_entity_poly.pdbx_seq_one_letter_code
_entity_poly.pdbx_strand_id
1 'polypeptide(L)'
;MFLNSSKSLFLSFMAVGVIISVSCNSWILVWAGMEVFLISFVPFFCSFGFVSSECSMSYFLVQSLSSSLFIFSLVFLLMDFDFDFYMNSFLCLSLLLKLGCAPFHSWVFGVVPGMSYDSLLIFFTFSSLPPFFLLSLISYNLYIFVFLGLVVGSVGGLNHSSFSKIIGFSSVFNMGFLIYLIKVGSLWLIYFFLYFLMVFFLVVFLNFYRFDYMNMLFLVGLSFLCKLSFWFLFLSMGGMPPMLGFFVKLISIEYSILNKDYFISFFMVIFSLVVMFYYLRCSFISLFIYSFVLKWNFSKSLSYLNFFSFLSFFLFPLLFLFSGLF
;
A
#
# COMPACT_ATOMS: atom_id res chain seq x y z
N MET A 1 8.02 -4.13 25.20
CA MET A 1 7.63 -5.49 25.65
C MET A 1 8.42 -6.44 24.76
N PHE A 2 9.25 -7.31 25.35
CA PHE A 2 10.29 -8.11 24.69
C PHE A 2 9.95 -8.50 23.24
N LEU A 3 10.89 -8.25 22.32
CA LEU A 3 10.90 -8.90 21.02
C LEU A 3 10.74 -10.40 21.28
N ASN A 4 9.54 -10.92 21.05
CA ASN A 4 9.30 -12.34 21.13
C ASN A 4 10.26 -12.97 20.12
N SER A 5 11.14 -13.86 20.58
CA SER A 5 12.24 -14.38 19.77
C SER A 5 11.73 -14.99 18.45
N SER A 6 10.54 -15.59 18.48
CA SER A 6 9.83 -16.07 17.29
C SER A 6 9.48 -14.96 16.30
N LYS A 7 8.94 -13.82 16.76
CA LYS A 7 8.61 -12.68 15.90
C LYS A 7 9.85 -12.08 15.24
N SER A 8 10.97 -11.96 15.96
CA SER A 8 12.22 -11.49 15.36
C SER A 8 12.78 -12.47 14.32
N LEU A 9 12.66 -13.78 14.57
CA LEU A 9 13.05 -14.79 13.59
C LEU A 9 12.23 -14.68 12.31
N PHE A 10 10.90 -14.60 12.41
CA PHE A 10 10.05 -14.43 11.23
C PHE A 10 10.36 -13.14 10.47
N LEU A 11 10.60 -12.02 11.15
CA LEU A 11 11.02 -10.77 10.51
C LEU A 11 12.35 -10.91 9.75
N SER A 12 13.31 -11.64 10.30
CA SER A 12 14.58 -11.89 9.61
C SER A 12 14.40 -12.73 8.34
N PHE A 13 13.58 -13.78 8.39
CA PHE A 13 13.29 -14.59 7.20
C PHE A 13 12.49 -13.82 6.15
N MET A 14 11.54 -12.97 6.56
CA MET A 14 10.83 -12.07 5.64
C MET A 14 11.81 -11.14 4.91
N ALA A 15 12.76 -10.53 5.64
CA ALA A 15 13.78 -9.66 5.05
C ALA A 15 14.67 -10.43 4.06
N VAL A 16 15.11 -11.62 4.42
CA VAL A 16 15.90 -12.50 3.54
C VAL A 16 15.10 -12.83 2.26
N GLY A 17 13.82 -13.16 2.37
CA GLY A 17 12.96 -13.45 1.21
C GLY A 17 12.90 -12.27 0.22
N VAL A 18 12.70 -11.05 0.72
CA VAL A 18 12.69 -9.84 -0.11
C VAL A 18 14.05 -9.63 -0.77
N ILE A 19 15.15 -9.72 -0.02
CA ILE A 19 16.51 -9.52 -0.56
C ILE A 19 16.82 -10.53 -1.67
N ILE A 20 16.50 -11.81 -1.47
CA ILE A 20 16.69 -12.85 -2.49
C ILE A 20 15.89 -12.50 -3.74
N SER A 21 14.62 -12.14 -3.59
CA SER A 21 13.73 -11.89 -4.74
C SER A 21 14.14 -10.69 -5.60
N VAL A 22 14.75 -9.65 -5.02
CA VAL A 22 15.17 -8.45 -5.76
C VAL A 22 16.58 -8.60 -6.36
N SER A 23 17.47 -9.33 -5.70
CA SER A 23 18.88 -9.43 -6.11
C SER A 23 19.19 -10.57 -7.08
N CYS A 24 18.35 -11.61 -7.12
CA CYS A 24 18.66 -12.81 -7.90
C CYS A 24 18.36 -12.66 -9.38
N ASN A 25 19.25 -13.18 -10.22
CA ASN A 25 19.08 -13.16 -11.68
C ASN A 25 18.22 -14.31 -12.22
N SER A 26 18.16 -15.45 -11.51
CA SER A 26 17.40 -16.61 -11.97
C SER A 26 15.96 -16.57 -11.46
N TRP A 27 14.99 -16.76 -12.36
CA TRP A 27 13.55 -16.77 -12.05
C TRP A 27 13.15 -17.72 -10.92
N ILE A 28 13.79 -18.90 -10.82
CA ILE A 28 13.52 -19.90 -9.78
C ILE A 28 13.95 -19.42 -8.39
N LEU A 29 15.11 -18.76 -8.25
CA LEU A 29 15.48 -18.15 -6.96
C LEU A 29 14.55 -17.00 -6.59
N VAL A 30 14.10 -16.22 -7.58
CA VAL A 30 13.14 -15.15 -7.30
C VAL A 30 11.84 -15.72 -6.75
N TRP A 31 11.33 -16.80 -7.36
CA TRP A 31 10.18 -17.53 -6.84
C TRP A 31 10.42 -18.05 -5.41
N ALA A 32 11.57 -18.68 -5.17
CA ALA A 32 11.93 -19.18 -3.84
C ALA A 32 12.00 -18.06 -2.79
N GLY A 33 12.53 -16.88 -3.13
CA GLY A 33 12.54 -15.71 -2.26
C GLY A 33 11.13 -15.24 -1.88
N MET A 34 10.21 -15.24 -2.85
CA MET A 34 8.80 -14.92 -2.59
C MET A 34 8.10 -15.96 -1.70
N GLU A 35 8.44 -17.25 -1.83
CA GLU A 35 7.91 -18.31 -0.96
C GLU A 35 8.44 -18.23 0.48
N VAL A 36 9.74 -17.92 0.64
CA VAL A 36 10.33 -17.67 1.95
C VAL A 36 9.61 -16.52 2.65
N PHE A 37 9.26 -15.45 1.92
CA PHE A 37 8.44 -14.36 2.45
C PHE A 37 7.05 -14.85 2.88
N LEU A 38 6.36 -15.60 2.02
CA LEU A 38 5.01 -16.11 2.29
C LEU A 38 4.96 -16.98 3.54
N ILE A 39 5.85 -17.97 3.64
CA ILE A 39 5.89 -18.93 4.76
C ILE A 39 6.23 -18.23 6.07
N SER A 40 7.10 -17.21 6.05
CA SER A 40 7.47 -16.44 7.24
C SER A 40 6.42 -15.38 7.63
N PHE A 41 5.66 -14.85 6.67
CA PHE A 41 4.63 -13.85 6.92
C PHE A 41 3.36 -14.44 7.54
N VAL A 42 2.91 -15.64 7.13
CA VAL A 42 1.70 -16.30 7.67
C VAL A 42 1.70 -16.41 9.21
N PRO A 43 2.74 -16.95 9.89
CA PRO A 43 2.77 -17.03 11.35
C PRO A 43 2.94 -15.67 12.03
N PHE A 44 3.54 -14.68 11.36
CA PHE A 44 3.60 -13.31 11.88
C PHE A 44 2.22 -12.64 11.84
N PHE A 45 1.44 -12.92 10.80
CA PHE A 45 0.09 -12.44 10.62
C PHE A 45 -0.91 -13.10 11.60
N CYS A 46 -0.80 -14.42 11.80
CA CYS A 46 -1.70 -15.17 12.67
C CYS A 46 -1.52 -14.77 14.15
N SER A 47 -2.24 -13.73 14.57
CA SER A 47 -2.42 -13.38 15.98
C SER A 47 -3.44 -14.29 16.63
N PHE A 48 -3.53 -14.25 17.96
CA PHE A 48 -4.53 -15.02 18.71
C PHE A 48 -5.95 -14.54 18.37
N GLY A 49 -6.68 -15.32 17.56
CA GLY A 49 -8.06 -15.03 17.17
C GLY A 49 -8.57 -15.93 16.05
N PHE A 50 -9.87 -16.23 16.05
CA PHE A 50 -10.51 -16.98 14.95
C PHE A 50 -10.44 -16.21 13.63
N VAL A 51 -10.77 -14.91 13.66
CA VAL A 51 -10.78 -14.05 12.47
C VAL A 51 -9.38 -13.93 11.86
N SER A 52 -8.33 -13.74 12.67
CA SER A 52 -6.95 -13.70 12.18
C SER A 52 -6.53 -15.03 11.55
N SER A 53 -6.95 -16.17 12.11
CA SER A 53 -6.66 -17.49 11.54
C SER A 53 -7.32 -17.70 10.18
N GLU A 54 -8.61 -17.36 10.02
CA GLU A 54 -9.33 -17.46 8.75
C GLU A 54 -8.74 -16.53 7.67
N CYS A 55 -8.44 -15.29 8.06
CA CYS A 55 -7.78 -14.35 7.16
C CYS A 55 -6.37 -14.84 6.77
N SER A 56 -5.61 -15.49 7.67
CA SER A 56 -4.29 -16.06 7.36
C SER A 56 -4.36 -17.22 6.39
N MET A 57 -5.36 -18.08 6.52
CA MET A 57 -5.58 -19.18 5.59
C MET A 57 -6.00 -18.68 4.21
N SER A 58 -6.88 -17.68 4.13
CA SER A 58 -7.26 -17.08 2.84
C SER A 58 -6.07 -16.38 2.15
N TYR A 59 -5.21 -15.68 2.89
CA TYR A 59 -3.95 -15.14 2.35
C TYR A 59 -3.05 -16.25 1.78
N PHE A 60 -2.81 -17.31 2.56
CA PHE A 60 -1.96 -18.42 2.15
C PHE A 60 -2.47 -19.10 0.87
N LEU A 61 -3.78 -19.37 0.80
CA LEU A 61 -4.39 -20.02 -0.36
C LEU A 61 -4.24 -19.17 -1.63
N VAL A 62 -4.55 -17.87 -1.58
CA VAL A 62 -4.47 -17.02 -2.78
C VAL A 62 -3.02 -16.84 -3.25
N GLN A 63 -2.08 -16.67 -2.31
CA GLN A 63 -0.67 -16.48 -2.66
C GLN A 63 0.00 -17.76 -3.18
N SER A 64 -0.36 -18.93 -2.65
CA SER A 64 0.09 -20.23 -3.18
C SER A 64 -0.48 -20.52 -4.57
N LEU A 65 -1.74 -20.14 -4.84
CA LEU A 65 -2.29 -20.21 -6.20
C LEU A 65 -1.52 -19.32 -7.16
N SER A 66 -1.23 -18.07 -6.78
CA SER A 66 -0.41 -17.18 -7.59
C SER A 66 0.99 -17.75 -7.84
N SER A 67 1.63 -18.35 -6.82
CA SER A 67 2.98 -18.89 -6.98
C SER A 67 3.01 -20.14 -7.86
N SER A 68 1.95 -20.95 -7.87
CA SER A 68 1.79 -22.05 -8.82
C SER A 68 1.65 -21.55 -10.26
N LEU A 69 0.92 -20.45 -10.50
CA LEU A 69 0.82 -19.80 -11.81
C LEU A 69 2.17 -19.22 -12.26
N PHE A 70 2.96 -18.71 -11.32
CA PHE A 70 4.31 -18.24 -11.60
C PHE A 70 5.20 -19.38 -12.12
N ILE A 71 5.24 -20.53 -11.43
CA ILE A 71 6.01 -21.70 -11.91
C ILE A 71 5.46 -22.18 -13.26
N PHE A 72 4.14 -22.20 -13.44
CA PHE A 72 3.53 -22.60 -14.71
C PHE A 72 4.02 -21.74 -15.88
N SER A 73 4.16 -20.43 -15.68
CA SER A 73 4.74 -19.54 -16.69
C SER A 73 6.22 -19.86 -17.00
N LEU A 74 7.00 -20.28 -16.00
CA LEU A 74 8.40 -20.70 -16.20
C LEU A 74 8.51 -22.03 -16.95
N VAL A 75 7.59 -22.97 -16.73
CA VAL A 75 7.57 -24.22 -17.48
C VAL A 75 7.33 -23.95 -18.97
N PHE A 76 6.45 -23.00 -19.32
CA PHE A 76 6.28 -22.58 -20.71
C PHE A 76 7.55 -21.96 -21.31
N LEU A 77 8.29 -21.18 -20.53
CA LEU A 77 9.57 -20.63 -20.98
C LEU A 77 10.59 -21.72 -21.31
N LEU A 78 10.60 -22.83 -20.55
CA LEU A 78 11.52 -23.95 -20.79
C LEU A 78 11.13 -24.84 -21.98
N MET A 79 9.90 -24.74 -22.47
CA MET A 79 9.40 -25.57 -23.56
C MET A 79 9.76 -24.99 -24.95
N ASP A 80 10.48 -23.86 -25.02
CA ASP A 80 11.08 -23.23 -26.22
C ASP A 80 10.13 -23.02 -27.42
N PHE A 81 8.83 -23.11 -27.22
CA PHE A 81 7.86 -22.69 -28.23
C PHE A 81 7.84 -21.15 -28.28
N ASP A 82 7.53 -20.55 -29.45
CA ASP A 82 7.36 -19.11 -29.70
C ASP A 82 6.22 -18.43 -28.87
N PHE A 83 5.90 -18.97 -27.70
CA PHE A 83 4.88 -18.57 -26.75
C PHE A 83 5.37 -17.53 -25.73
N ASP A 84 6.31 -16.65 -26.11
CA ASP A 84 6.76 -15.53 -25.27
C ASP A 84 5.60 -14.64 -24.80
N PHE A 85 4.57 -14.49 -25.64
CA PHE A 85 3.37 -13.75 -25.27
C PHE A 85 2.58 -14.44 -24.16
N TYR A 86 2.41 -15.77 -24.23
CA TYR A 86 1.67 -16.52 -23.22
C TYR A 86 2.44 -16.57 -21.91
N MET A 87 3.77 -16.76 -21.96
CA MET A 87 4.66 -16.65 -20.80
C MET A 87 4.42 -15.32 -20.08
N ASN A 88 4.56 -14.20 -20.80
CA ASN A 88 4.43 -12.87 -20.21
C ASN A 88 3.02 -12.63 -19.65
N SER A 89 1.98 -13.15 -20.29
CA SER A 89 0.60 -13.02 -19.80
C SER A 89 0.36 -13.78 -18.49
N PHE A 90 0.79 -15.06 -18.39
CA PHE A 90 0.63 -15.85 -17.18
C PHE A 90 1.50 -15.31 -16.03
N LEU A 91 2.73 -14.89 -16.34
CA LEU A 91 3.63 -14.31 -15.36
C LEU A 91 3.06 -12.97 -14.85
N CYS A 92 2.58 -12.10 -15.73
CA CYS A 92 1.89 -10.86 -15.35
C CYS A 92 0.65 -11.12 -14.49
N LEU A 93 -0.19 -12.09 -14.88
CA LEU A 93 -1.37 -12.47 -14.10
C LEU A 93 -1.00 -12.94 -12.69
N SER A 94 0.05 -13.75 -12.56
CA SER A 94 0.55 -14.24 -11.28
C SER A 94 1.00 -13.09 -10.37
N LEU A 95 1.74 -12.11 -10.90
CA LEU A 95 2.24 -10.98 -10.13
C LEU A 95 1.12 -10.02 -9.71
N LEU A 96 0.16 -9.77 -10.60
CA LEU A 96 -1.01 -8.95 -10.30
C LEU A 96 -1.90 -9.61 -9.22
N LEU A 97 -2.01 -10.95 -9.24
CA LEU A 97 -2.64 -11.72 -8.17
C LEU A 97 -1.90 -11.54 -6.84
N LYS A 98 -0.55 -11.59 -6.82
CA LYS A 98 0.23 -11.36 -5.58
C LYS A 98 0.04 -9.96 -5.01
N LEU A 99 0.02 -8.95 -5.88
CA LEU A 99 -0.19 -7.55 -5.49
C LEU A 99 -1.62 -7.28 -5.02
N GLY A 100 -2.60 -8.08 -5.47
CA GLY A 100 -4.01 -7.82 -5.20
C GLY A 100 -4.54 -6.61 -5.98
N CYS A 101 -3.97 -6.36 -7.15
CA CYS A 101 -4.47 -5.34 -8.07
C CYS A 101 -5.79 -5.78 -8.69
N ALA A 102 -6.64 -4.82 -9.07
CA ALA A 102 -7.88 -5.13 -9.78
C ALA A 102 -7.57 -5.86 -11.10
N PRO A 103 -8.35 -6.89 -11.49
CA PRO A 103 -9.62 -7.36 -10.91
C PRO A 103 -9.48 -8.26 -9.65
N PHE A 104 -8.28 -8.69 -9.30
CA PHE A 104 -8.02 -9.63 -8.20
C PHE A 104 -7.93 -8.99 -6.81
N HIS A 105 -8.66 -7.91 -6.58
CA HIS A 105 -8.58 -7.12 -5.34
C HIS A 105 -9.39 -7.71 -4.17
N SER A 106 -10.34 -8.59 -4.45
CA SER A 106 -11.34 -9.04 -3.48
C SER A 106 -10.72 -9.72 -2.26
N TRP A 107 -9.66 -10.52 -2.47
CA TRP A 107 -8.96 -11.20 -1.37
C TRP A 107 -8.28 -10.23 -0.42
N VAL A 108 -7.74 -9.11 -0.91
CA VAL A 108 -7.09 -8.10 -0.08
C VAL A 108 -8.07 -7.57 0.96
N PHE A 109 -9.29 -7.24 0.55
CA PHE A 109 -10.32 -6.70 1.45
C PHE A 109 -10.88 -7.73 2.45
N GLY A 110 -10.78 -9.02 2.13
CA GLY A 110 -11.09 -10.11 3.05
C GLY A 110 -10.04 -10.30 4.14
N VAL A 111 -8.76 -10.06 3.82
CA VAL A 111 -7.63 -10.33 4.74
C VAL A 111 -7.29 -9.13 5.64
N VAL A 112 -7.30 -7.92 5.08
CA VAL A 112 -6.93 -6.67 5.77
C VAL A 112 -7.64 -6.43 7.12
N PRO A 113 -8.94 -6.71 7.33
CA PRO A 113 -9.57 -6.49 8.65
C PRO A 113 -9.07 -7.44 9.74
N GLY A 114 -8.50 -8.61 9.40
CA GLY A 114 -7.92 -9.54 10.37
C GLY A 114 -6.48 -9.22 10.77
N MET A 115 -5.83 -8.29 10.07
CA MET A 115 -4.43 -7.93 10.26
C MET A 115 -4.24 -6.94 11.42
N SER A 116 -3.22 -7.18 12.24
CA SER A 116 -2.66 -6.13 13.11
C SER A 116 -2.02 -5.01 12.28
N TYR A 117 -1.89 -3.81 12.83
CA TYR A 117 -1.26 -2.68 12.12
C TYR A 117 0.18 -2.97 11.69
N ASP A 118 0.95 -3.69 12.50
CA ASP A 118 2.33 -4.07 12.15
C ASP A 118 2.37 -5.01 10.94
N SER A 119 1.48 -6.02 10.91
CA SER A 119 1.34 -6.91 9.75
C SER A 119 0.79 -6.20 8.52
N LEU A 120 -0.12 -5.24 8.71
CA LEU A 120 -0.71 -4.44 7.63
C LEU A 120 0.35 -3.55 6.96
N LEU A 121 1.28 -2.99 7.75
CA LEU A 121 2.40 -2.23 7.24
C LEU A 121 3.29 -3.10 6.36
N ILE A 122 3.72 -4.26 6.85
CA ILE A 122 4.58 -5.19 6.11
C ILE A 122 3.89 -5.67 4.82
N PHE A 123 2.59 -5.93 4.88
CA PHE A 123 1.79 -6.35 3.74
C PHE A 123 1.72 -5.29 2.63
N PHE A 124 1.43 -4.03 2.93
CA PHE A 124 1.36 -3.03 1.86
C PHE A 124 2.73 -2.62 1.31
N THR A 125 3.81 -2.91 2.04
CA THR A 125 5.15 -2.41 1.74
C THR A 125 6.13 -3.50 1.29
N PHE A 126 6.61 -4.32 2.21
CA PHE A 126 7.64 -5.31 1.90
C PHE A 126 7.13 -6.42 0.99
N SER A 127 5.86 -6.82 1.08
CA SER A 127 5.33 -7.87 0.20
C SER A 127 5.05 -7.38 -1.22
N SER A 128 4.86 -6.08 -1.43
CA SER A 128 4.56 -5.50 -2.74
C SER A 128 5.82 -5.16 -3.54
N LEU A 129 6.98 -4.98 -2.88
CA LEU A 129 8.27 -4.69 -3.51
C LEU A 129 8.69 -5.75 -4.56
N PRO A 130 8.76 -7.06 -4.25
CA PRO A 130 9.24 -8.05 -5.21
C PRO A 130 8.36 -8.18 -6.46
N PRO A 131 7.02 -8.23 -6.35
CA PRO A 131 6.18 -8.26 -7.55
C PRO A 131 6.32 -7.02 -8.42
N PHE A 132 6.47 -5.82 -7.86
CA PHE A 132 6.69 -4.60 -8.66
C PHE A 132 8.03 -4.61 -9.40
N PHE A 133 9.08 -5.08 -8.73
CA PHE A 133 10.39 -5.22 -9.37
C PHE A 133 10.30 -6.17 -10.57
N LEU A 134 9.68 -7.35 -10.40
CA LEU A 134 9.48 -8.26 -11.52
C LEU A 134 8.57 -7.69 -12.61
N LEU A 135 7.51 -6.96 -12.26
CA LEU A 135 6.61 -6.36 -13.23
C LEU A 135 7.36 -5.38 -14.15
N SER A 136 8.39 -4.70 -13.63
CA SER A 136 9.22 -3.77 -14.41
C SER A 136 10.12 -4.44 -15.44
N LEU A 137 10.40 -5.74 -15.28
CA LEU A 137 11.18 -6.51 -16.24
C LEU A 137 10.33 -7.03 -17.41
N ILE A 138 9.00 -6.99 -17.28
CA ILE A 138 8.08 -7.61 -18.24
C ILE A 138 7.49 -6.56 -19.18
N SER A 139 7.58 -6.82 -20.47
CA SER A 139 7.02 -5.99 -21.53
C SER A 139 5.54 -6.32 -21.84
N TYR A 140 4.65 -6.25 -20.84
CA TYR A 140 3.21 -6.50 -21.05
C TYR A 140 2.40 -5.19 -21.14
N ASN A 141 1.22 -5.23 -21.76
CA ASN A 141 0.31 -4.09 -21.79
C ASN A 141 -0.52 -4.02 -20.50
N LEU A 142 -0.22 -3.05 -19.64
CA LEU A 142 -0.77 -2.95 -18.29
C LEU A 142 -1.92 -1.95 -18.15
N TYR A 143 -2.30 -1.23 -19.23
CA TYR A 143 -3.27 -0.13 -19.17
C TYR A 143 -4.64 -0.54 -18.61
N ILE A 144 -5.12 -1.75 -18.92
CA ILE A 144 -6.41 -2.25 -18.42
C ILE A 144 -6.38 -2.38 -16.89
N PHE A 145 -5.28 -2.90 -16.33
CA PHE A 145 -5.12 -3.07 -14.89
C PHE A 145 -4.97 -1.72 -14.17
N VAL A 146 -4.30 -0.74 -14.80
CA VAL A 146 -4.24 0.64 -14.30
C VAL A 146 -5.64 1.21 -14.18
N PHE A 147 -6.44 1.16 -15.26
CA PHE A 147 -7.80 1.71 -15.25
C PHE A 147 -8.70 1.03 -14.21
N LEU A 148 -8.70 -0.31 -14.16
CA LEU A 148 -9.49 -1.05 -13.17
C LEU A 148 -9.04 -0.75 -11.74
N GLY A 149 -7.73 -0.63 -11.49
CA GLY A 149 -7.18 -0.29 -10.17
C GLY A 149 -7.65 1.09 -9.69
N LEU A 150 -7.63 2.08 -10.57
CA LEU A 150 -8.11 3.43 -10.28
C LEU A 150 -9.60 3.44 -9.94
N VAL A 151 -10.43 2.74 -10.72
CA VAL A 151 -11.89 2.67 -10.51
C VAL A 151 -12.22 1.95 -9.20
N VAL A 152 -11.69 0.74 -9.00
CA VAL A 152 -12.02 -0.09 -7.83
C VAL A 152 -11.50 0.54 -6.54
N GLY A 153 -10.26 1.01 -6.55
CA GLY A 153 -9.65 1.62 -5.36
C GLY A 153 -10.34 2.92 -4.92
N SER A 154 -10.86 3.69 -5.87
CA SER A 154 -11.56 4.94 -5.57
C SER A 154 -13.01 4.70 -5.13
N VAL A 155 -13.82 4.00 -5.93
CA VAL A 155 -15.25 3.80 -5.68
C VAL A 155 -15.47 2.89 -4.48
N GLY A 156 -14.68 1.83 -4.34
CA GLY A 156 -14.84 0.86 -3.26
C GLY A 156 -14.60 1.46 -1.86
N GLY A 157 -13.76 2.49 -1.73
CA GLY A 157 -13.43 3.11 -0.45
C GLY A 157 -14.53 3.95 0.19
N LEU A 158 -15.53 4.40 -0.58
CA LEU A 158 -16.51 5.41 -0.15
C LEU A 158 -17.35 5.00 1.07
N ASN A 159 -17.74 3.72 1.13
CA ASN A 159 -18.76 3.25 2.10
C ASN A 159 -18.17 2.57 3.33
N HIS A 160 -16.86 2.41 3.43
CA HIS A 160 -16.25 1.72 4.58
C HIS A 160 -15.93 2.66 5.74
N SER A 161 -16.10 2.16 6.97
CA SER A 161 -15.87 2.90 8.23
C SER A 161 -14.66 2.40 9.02
N SER A 162 -14.12 1.22 8.70
CA SER A 162 -12.90 0.68 9.32
C SER A 162 -11.65 1.27 8.65
N PHE A 163 -10.70 1.75 9.43
CA PHE A 163 -9.47 2.36 8.89
C PHE A 163 -8.62 1.39 8.08
N SER A 164 -8.52 0.13 8.51
CA SER A 164 -7.79 -0.91 7.79
C SER A 164 -8.31 -1.07 6.35
N LYS A 165 -9.62 -1.18 6.17
CA LYS A 165 -10.23 -1.24 4.82
C LYS A 165 -10.00 0.04 4.02
N ILE A 166 -10.13 1.22 4.63
CA ILE A 166 -9.88 2.50 3.93
C ILE A 166 -8.45 2.56 3.39
N ILE A 167 -7.46 2.15 4.19
CA ILE A 167 -6.05 2.05 3.76
C ILE A 167 -5.88 1.00 2.65
N GLY A 168 -6.61 -0.11 2.70
CA GLY A 168 -6.58 -1.11 1.63
C GLY A 168 -7.16 -0.59 0.31
N PHE A 169 -8.25 0.17 0.32
CA PHE A 169 -8.79 0.72 -0.92
C PHE A 169 -7.86 1.77 -1.52
N SER A 170 -7.23 2.59 -0.67
CA SER A 170 -6.23 3.56 -1.14
C SER A 170 -4.94 2.92 -1.61
N SER A 171 -4.53 1.77 -1.04
CA SER A 171 -3.40 1.01 -1.56
C SER A 171 -3.70 0.50 -2.96
N VAL A 172 -4.87 -0.11 -3.19
CA VAL A 172 -5.28 -0.57 -4.55
C VAL A 172 -5.30 0.60 -5.54
N PHE A 173 -5.74 1.78 -5.11
CA PHE A 173 -5.68 2.98 -5.93
C PHE A 173 -4.23 3.40 -6.28
N ASN A 174 -3.36 3.50 -5.28
CA ASN A 174 -1.95 3.88 -5.49
C ASN A 174 -1.17 2.81 -6.27
N MET A 175 -1.55 1.53 -6.18
CA MET A 175 -1.00 0.48 -7.02
C MET A 175 -1.30 0.73 -8.51
N GLY A 176 -2.47 1.31 -8.85
CA GLY A 176 -2.78 1.70 -10.23
C GLY A 176 -1.79 2.72 -10.80
N PHE A 177 -1.41 3.72 -10.00
CA PHE A 177 -0.38 4.70 -10.39
C PHE A 177 1.01 4.07 -10.50
N LEU A 178 1.37 3.17 -9.57
CA LEU A 178 2.64 2.44 -9.62
C LEU A 178 2.76 1.59 -10.88
N ILE A 179 1.72 0.83 -11.23
CA ILE A 179 1.68 0.01 -12.44
C ILE A 179 1.84 0.88 -13.70
N TYR A 180 1.24 2.07 -13.72
CA TYR A 180 1.42 3.02 -14.82
C TYR A 180 2.88 3.46 -14.95
N LEU A 181 3.51 3.89 -13.86
CA LEU A 181 4.91 4.30 -13.87
C LEU A 181 5.86 3.15 -14.24
N ILE A 182 5.57 1.94 -13.81
CA ILE A 182 6.30 0.73 -14.22
C ILE A 182 6.18 0.52 -15.73
N LYS A 183 4.98 0.72 -16.31
CA LYS A 183 4.78 0.60 -17.76
C LYS A 183 5.57 1.63 -18.56
N VAL A 184 5.66 2.86 -18.05
CA VAL A 184 6.46 3.94 -18.64
C VAL A 184 7.95 3.73 -18.43
N GLY A 185 8.34 3.01 -17.37
CA GLY A 185 9.73 2.75 -17.01
C GLY A 185 10.41 3.87 -16.22
N SER A 186 9.66 4.85 -15.71
CA SER A 186 10.21 6.03 -15.02
C SER A 186 9.76 6.12 -13.56
N LEU A 187 10.69 6.53 -12.68
CA LEU A 187 10.51 6.95 -11.28
C LEU A 187 9.59 6.09 -10.37
N TRP A 188 9.25 4.85 -10.74
CA TRP A 188 8.33 4.02 -9.97
C TRP A 188 8.88 3.71 -8.57
N LEU A 189 10.20 3.57 -8.42
CA LEU A 189 10.86 3.39 -7.12
C LEU A 189 10.70 4.61 -6.21
N ILE A 190 10.78 5.82 -6.76
CA ILE A 190 10.59 7.07 -6.00
C ILE A 190 9.13 7.16 -5.54
N TYR A 191 8.18 6.91 -6.44
CA TYR A 191 6.76 6.85 -6.09
C TYR A 191 6.54 5.83 -4.97
N PHE A 192 7.09 4.62 -5.12
CA PHE A 192 6.93 3.54 -4.13
C PHE A 192 7.49 3.93 -2.76
N PHE A 193 8.69 4.52 -2.72
CA PHE A 193 9.32 4.94 -1.48
C PHE A 193 8.52 6.05 -0.77
N LEU A 194 8.01 7.02 -1.51
CA LEU A 194 7.17 8.07 -0.92
C LEU A 194 5.83 7.52 -0.45
N TYR A 195 5.20 6.62 -1.21
CA TYR A 195 4.00 5.91 -0.76
C TYR A 195 4.26 5.10 0.52
N PHE A 196 5.40 4.40 0.59
CA PHE A 196 5.85 3.67 1.77
C PHE A 196 5.89 4.57 3.01
N LEU A 197 6.54 5.74 2.91
CA LEU A 197 6.66 6.68 4.03
C LEU A 197 5.29 7.15 4.52
N MET A 198 4.36 7.39 3.59
CA MET A 198 3.01 7.86 3.91
C MET A 198 2.20 6.81 4.66
N VAL A 199 2.25 5.55 4.18
CA VAL A 199 1.62 4.41 4.87
C VAL A 199 2.26 4.19 6.23
N PHE A 200 3.59 4.25 6.31
CA PHE A 200 4.32 4.09 7.57
C PHE A 200 3.83 5.10 8.62
N PHE A 201 3.82 6.40 8.30
CA PHE A 201 3.40 7.41 9.27
C PHE A 201 1.94 7.25 9.70
N LEU A 202 1.03 6.94 8.77
CA LEU A 202 -0.39 6.76 9.08
C LEU A 202 -0.62 5.52 9.95
N VAL A 203 -0.05 4.38 9.57
CA VAL A 203 -0.26 3.11 10.28
C VAL A 203 0.34 3.16 11.68
N VAL A 204 1.53 3.75 11.83
CA VAL A 204 2.15 3.97 13.13
C VAL A 204 1.25 4.85 14.00
N PHE A 205 0.74 5.96 13.47
CA PHE A 205 -0.19 6.84 14.20
C PHE A 205 -1.45 6.09 14.67
N LEU A 206 -2.09 5.31 13.78
CA LEU A 206 -3.28 4.53 14.13
C LEU A 206 -2.99 3.45 15.17
N ASN A 207 -1.84 2.77 15.09
CA ASN A 207 -1.45 1.74 16.04
C ASN A 207 -1.24 2.31 17.46
N PHE A 208 -0.60 3.49 17.55
CA PHE A 208 -0.36 4.15 18.84
C PHE A 208 -1.65 4.50 19.58
N TYR A 209 -2.68 4.97 18.86
CA TYR A 209 -3.97 5.30 19.46
C TYR A 209 -5.01 4.17 19.40
N ARG A 210 -4.68 3.04 18.77
CA ARG A 210 -5.55 1.87 18.55
C ARG A 210 -6.89 2.23 17.91
N PHE A 211 -6.82 3.00 16.82
CA PHE A 211 -8.00 3.46 16.08
C PHE A 211 -8.40 2.50 14.96
N ASP A 212 -9.28 1.54 15.25
CA ASP A 212 -9.76 0.57 14.25
C ASP A 212 -10.94 1.10 13.40
N TYR A 213 -11.85 1.84 14.04
CA TYR A 213 -13.08 2.35 13.42
C TYR A 213 -13.20 3.87 13.57
N MET A 214 -13.84 4.50 12.59
CA MET A 214 -14.12 5.93 12.59
C MET A 214 -14.91 6.41 13.82
N ASN A 215 -15.77 5.55 14.38
CA ASN A 215 -16.55 5.87 15.57
C ASN A 215 -15.67 6.06 16.83
N MET A 216 -14.49 5.42 16.88
CA MET A 216 -13.56 5.58 18.02
C MET A 216 -12.94 6.98 18.07
N LEU A 217 -12.90 7.71 16.94
CA LEU A 217 -12.44 9.10 16.92
C LEU A 217 -13.31 10.02 17.78
N PHE A 218 -14.60 9.69 17.96
CA PHE A 218 -15.51 10.44 18.83
C PHE A 218 -15.21 10.23 20.31
N LEU A 219 -14.85 8.99 20.67
CA LEU A 219 -14.70 8.56 22.07
C LEU A 219 -13.35 8.97 22.65
N VAL A 220 -12.30 8.99 21.82
CA VAL A 220 -10.95 9.31 22.29
C VAL A 220 -10.78 10.83 22.36
N GLY A 221 -10.83 11.35 23.58
CA GLY A 221 -9.61 11.84 24.24
C GLY A 221 -8.69 12.91 23.62
N LEU A 222 -8.59 13.07 22.30
CA LEU A 222 -7.40 13.67 21.66
C LEU A 222 -7.21 15.17 21.95
N SER A 223 -5.95 15.56 22.21
CA SER A 223 -5.53 16.95 22.27
C SER A 223 -5.59 17.60 20.88
N PHE A 224 -5.66 18.93 20.84
CA PHE A 224 -5.75 19.69 19.58
C PHE A 224 -4.59 19.36 18.61
N LEU A 225 -3.36 19.26 19.12
CA LEU A 225 -2.19 18.91 18.33
C LEU A 225 -2.30 17.50 17.71
N CYS A 226 -2.86 16.53 18.46
CA CYS A 226 -3.04 15.16 17.95
C CYS A 226 -4.15 15.07 16.88
N LYS A 227 -5.16 15.94 16.98
CA LYS A 227 -6.19 16.05 15.94
C LYS A 227 -5.64 16.69 14.67
N LEU A 228 -4.80 17.72 14.80
CA LEU A 228 -4.09 18.32 13.67
C LEU A 228 -3.14 17.33 13.00
N SER A 229 -2.37 16.55 13.77
CA SER A 229 -1.50 15.50 13.21
C SER A 229 -2.29 14.44 12.44
N PHE A 230 -3.42 14.00 13.00
CA PHE A 230 -4.32 13.07 12.31
C PHE A 230 -4.85 13.68 11.00
N TRP A 231 -5.27 14.95 11.04
CA TRP A 231 -5.73 15.67 9.86
C TRP A 231 -4.65 15.74 8.77
N PHE A 232 -3.42 16.12 9.11
CA PHE A 232 -2.31 16.16 8.16
C PHE A 232 -2.01 14.80 7.53
N LEU A 233 -1.98 13.72 8.33
CA LEU A 233 -1.72 12.36 7.82
C LEU A 233 -2.82 11.86 6.87
N PHE A 234 -4.09 12.18 7.14
CA PHE A 234 -5.19 11.76 6.26
C PHE A 234 -5.26 12.61 4.99
N LEU A 235 -4.99 13.92 5.09
CA LEU A 235 -4.88 14.79 3.91
C LEU A 235 -3.68 14.45 3.04
N SER A 236 -2.58 13.99 3.66
CA SER A 236 -1.40 13.56 2.93
C SER A 236 -1.72 12.33 2.07
N MET A 237 -2.45 11.34 2.60
CA MET A 237 -2.99 10.22 1.79
C MET A 237 -4.01 10.64 0.73
N GLY A 238 -4.83 11.65 1.03
CA GLY A 238 -5.78 12.25 0.09
C GLY A 238 -5.10 12.92 -1.11
N GLY A 239 -3.87 13.41 -0.93
CA GLY A 239 -3.12 14.13 -1.97
C GLY A 239 -3.50 15.60 -2.07
N MET A 240 -3.67 16.28 -0.93
CA MET A 240 -3.83 17.73 -0.90
C MET A 240 -2.56 18.44 -1.40
N PRO A 241 -2.67 19.56 -2.14
CA PRO A 241 -1.56 20.23 -2.81
C PRO A 241 -0.32 20.49 -1.95
N PRO A 242 -0.39 20.96 -0.68
CA PRO A 242 0.82 21.19 0.13
C PRO A 242 1.43 19.91 0.74
N MET A 243 0.85 18.73 0.51
CA MET A 243 1.24 17.49 1.17
C MET A 243 2.03 16.57 0.24
N LEU A 244 2.88 15.72 0.82
CA LEU A 244 3.66 14.69 0.12
C LEU A 244 2.86 13.86 -0.88
N GLY A 245 1.62 13.49 -0.58
CA GLY A 245 0.85 12.61 -1.46
C GLY A 245 0.37 13.28 -2.74
N PHE A 246 0.31 14.62 -2.78
CA PHE A 246 0.07 15.32 -4.03
C PHE A 246 1.28 15.21 -4.95
N PHE A 247 2.48 15.39 -4.40
CA PHE A 247 3.72 15.24 -5.16
C PHE A 247 3.82 13.87 -5.83
N VAL A 248 3.55 12.81 -5.06
CA VAL A 248 3.56 11.42 -5.54
C VAL A 248 2.62 11.23 -6.73
N LYS A 249 1.37 11.72 -6.64
CA LYS A 249 0.39 11.61 -7.73
C LYS A 249 0.74 12.51 -8.92
N LEU A 250 1.32 13.69 -8.67
CA LEU A 250 1.72 14.63 -9.71
C LEU A 250 2.79 14.05 -10.61
N ILE A 251 3.82 13.38 -10.06
CA ILE A 251 4.87 12.69 -10.84
C ILE A 251 4.24 11.82 -11.92
N SER A 252 3.33 10.93 -11.53
CA SER A 252 2.67 10.02 -12.47
C SER A 252 1.79 10.72 -13.50
N ILE A 253 1.10 11.80 -13.13
CA ILE A 253 0.26 12.57 -14.04
C ILE A 253 1.14 13.29 -15.06
N GLU A 254 2.25 13.88 -14.64
CA GLU A 254 3.20 14.56 -15.52
C GLU A 254 3.78 13.60 -16.56
N TYR A 255 4.28 12.43 -16.13
CA TYR A 255 4.75 11.41 -17.07
C TYR A 255 3.67 10.95 -18.05
N SER A 256 2.41 10.87 -17.60
CA SER A 256 1.31 10.50 -18.50
C SER A 256 1.03 11.54 -19.58
N ILE A 257 1.20 12.82 -19.25
CA ILE A 257 1.05 13.92 -20.21
C ILE A 257 2.23 13.92 -21.19
N LEU A 258 3.45 13.70 -20.70
CA LEU A 258 4.66 13.63 -21.54
C LEU A 258 4.58 12.49 -22.56
N ASN A 259 4.02 11.34 -22.18
CA ASN A 259 3.81 10.20 -23.07
C ASN A 259 2.56 10.30 -23.96
N LYS A 260 1.80 11.41 -23.88
CA LYS A 260 0.55 11.64 -24.62
C LYS A 260 -0.60 10.69 -24.25
N ASP A 261 -0.55 10.07 -23.07
CA ASP A 261 -1.60 9.20 -22.52
C ASP A 261 -2.74 10.00 -21.87
N TYR A 262 -3.36 10.92 -22.63
CA TYR A 262 -4.34 11.87 -22.09
C TYR A 262 -5.60 11.21 -21.51
N PHE A 263 -5.99 10.05 -22.02
CA PHE A 263 -7.14 9.30 -21.50
C PHE A 263 -6.88 8.79 -20.07
N ILE A 264 -5.69 8.27 -19.81
CA ILE A 264 -5.34 7.72 -18.50
C ILE A 264 -5.13 8.85 -17.50
N SER A 265 -4.50 9.95 -17.92
CA SER A 265 -4.30 11.12 -17.07
C SER A 265 -5.63 11.71 -16.59
N PHE A 266 -6.64 11.78 -17.46
CA PHE A 266 -7.99 12.22 -17.11
C PHE A 266 -8.62 11.35 -16.01
N PHE A 267 -8.55 10.03 -16.13
CA PHE A 267 -9.07 9.11 -15.11
C PHE A 267 -8.27 9.16 -13.80
N MET A 268 -6.94 9.27 -13.88
CA MET A 268 -6.09 9.45 -12.70
C MET A 268 -6.52 10.67 -11.89
N VAL A 269 -6.79 11.80 -12.55
CA VAL A 269 -7.25 13.03 -11.89
C VAL A 269 -8.64 12.83 -11.27
N ILE A 270 -9.63 12.35 -12.03
CA ILE A 270 -11.01 12.21 -11.52
C ILE A 270 -11.08 11.27 -10.32
N PHE A 271 -10.49 10.08 -10.43
CA PHE A 271 -10.56 9.10 -9.35
C PHE A 271 -9.70 9.52 -8.15
N SER A 272 -8.67 10.35 -8.33
CA SER A 272 -7.92 10.93 -7.20
C SER A 272 -8.79 11.85 -6.35
N LEU A 273 -9.74 12.58 -6.94
CA LEU A 273 -10.69 13.43 -6.22
C LEU A 273 -11.69 12.59 -5.41
N VAL A 274 -12.12 11.45 -5.93
CA VAL A 274 -12.97 10.50 -5.19
C VAL A 274 -12.23 9.95 -3.97
N VAL A 275 -10.95 9.63 -4.12
CA VAL A 275 -10.09 9.18 -3.01
C VAL A 275 -9.93 10.27 -1.94
N MET A 276 -9.67 11.49 -2.40
CA MET A 276 -9.58 12.65 -1.54
C MET A 276 -10.87 12.88 -0.73
N PHE A 277 -12.04 12.66 -1.33
CA PHE A 277 -13.33 12.82 -0.65
C PHE A 277 -13.49 11.91 0.57
N TYR A 278 -13.21 10.60 0.46
CA TYR A 278 -13.37 9.72 1.62
C TYR A 278 -12.33 9.99 2.72
N TYR A 279 -11.10 10.39 2.36
CA TYR A 279 -10.10 10.83 3.33
C TYR A 279 -10.52 12.11 4.04
N LEU A 280 -11.10 13.07 3.31
CA LEU A 280 -11.66 14.29 3.88
C LEU A 280 -12.76 13.99 4.88
N ARG A 281 -13.67 13.05 4.58
CA ARG A 281 -14.70 12.58 5.52
C ARG A 281 -14.10 12.12 6.83
N CYS A 282 -13.06 11.28 6.79
CA CYS A 282 -12.35 10.82 7.99
C CYS A 282 -11.78 11.98 8.81
N SER A 283 -11.13 12.90 8.09
CA SER A 283 -10.40 14.02 8.67
C SER A 283 -11.36 15.02 9.36
N PHE A 284 -12.51 15.31 8.74
CA PHE A 284 -13.49 16.26 9.27
C PHE A 284 -14.19 15.75 10.53
N ILE A 285 -14.48 14.45 10.60
CA ILE A 285 -15.03 13.84 11.81
C ILE A 285 -14.12 14.17 13.01
N SER A 286 -12.80 14.00 12.88
CA SER A 286 -11.86 14.26 13.99
C SER A 286 -11.81 15.74 14.45
N LEU A 287 -11.94 16.69 13.51
CA LEU A 287 -11.80 18.12 13.77
C LEU A 287 -13.07 18.74 14.36
N PHE A 288 -14.24 18.45 13.76
CA PHE A 288 -15.48 19.14 14.13
C PHE A 288 -16.06 18.71 15.49
N ILE A 289 -15.67 17.55 16.02
CA ILE A 289 -16.03 17.14 17.39
C ILE A 289 -15.09 17.80 18.40
N TYR A 290 -15.02 19.13 18.38
CA TYR A 290 -14.35 19.89 19.41
C TYR A 290 -15.35 20.17 20.53
N SER A 291 -15.34 19.32 21.55
CA SER A 291 -15.93 19.67 22.84
C SER A 291 -14.93 20.57 23.60
N PHE A 292 -15.33 21.79 23.93
CA PHE A 292 -14.59 22.72 24.82
C PHE A 292 -14.40 22.18 26.26
N VAL A 293 -14.84 20.97 26.57
CA VAL A 293 -14.70 20.36 27.89
C VAL A 293 -13.22 20.06 28.13
N LEU A 294 -12.61 20.83 29.05
CA LEU A 294 -11.29 20.56 29.62
C LEU A 294 -11.23 19.11 30.06
N LYS A 295 -10.40 18.31 29.38
CA LYS A 295 -10.20 16.91 29.77
C LYS A 295 -9.31 16.86 31.00
N TRP A 296 -9.84 16.28 32.07
CA TRP A 296 -9.13 15.95 33.30
C TRP A 296 -8.25 14.70 33.12
N ASN A 297 -7.45 14.68 32.05
CA ASN A 297 -6.42 13.68 31.83
C ASN A 297 -5.31 14.33 31.00
N PHE A 298 -4.37 14.98 31.70
CA PHE A 298 -3.08 15.33 31.13
C PHE A 298 -2.19 14.09 31.09
N SER A 299 -2.55 13.10 30.27
CA SER A 299 -1.56 12.11 29.87
C SER A 299 -0.58 12.80 28.93
N LYS A 300 0.66 12.99 29.38
CA LYS A 300 1.79 13.37 28.53
C LYS A 300 1.95 12.30 27.45
N SER A 301 1.41 12.55 26.26
CA SER A 301 1.59 11.67 25.12
C SER A 301 1.50 12.49 23.84
N LEU A 302 2.53 12.67 23.01
CA LEU A 302 3.97 12.45 23.11
C LEU A 302 4.50 13.22 21.89
N SER A 303 5.38 14.20 22.10
CA SER A 303 5.86 15.14 21.06
C SER A 303 6.34 14.44 19.77
N TYR A 304 6.95 13.26 19.88
CA TYR A 304 7.52 12.51 18.76
C TYR A 304 6.51 12.11 17.67
N LEU A 305 5.27 11.77 18.03
CA LEU A 305 4.27 11.41 17.01
C LEU A 305 3.77 12.61 16.22
N ASN A 306 3.63 13.74 16.91
CA ASN A 306 3.34 15.01 16.23
C ASN A 306 4.52 15.39 15.32
N PHE A 307 5.77 15.18 15.75
CA PHE A 307 6.94 15.38 14.89
C PHE A 307 6.89 14.55 13.60
N PHE A 308 6.52 13.26 13.67
CA PHE A 308 6.37 12.43 12.47
C PHE A 308 5.28 12.95 11.51
N SER A 309 4.17 13.45 12.06
CA SER A 309 3.14 14.07 11.21
C SER A 309 3.59 15.39 10.58
N PHE A 310 4.35 16.22 11.30
CA PHE A 310 4.88 17.48 10.76
C PHE A 310 5.95 17.23 9.69
N LEU A 311 6.76 16.17 9.83
CA LEU A 311 7.69 15.72 8.78
C LEU A 311 6.97 15.49 7.45
N SER A 312 5.76 14.91 7.46
CA SER A 312 4.98 14.72 6.23
C SER A 312 4.56 16.02 5.54
N PHE A 313 4.51 17.14 6.27
CA PHE A 313 4.26 18.47 5.71
C PHE A 313 5.55 19.11 5.18
N PHE A 314 6.64 19.05 5.96
CA PHE A 314 7.91 19.70 5.61
C PHE A 314 8.67 19.03 4.46
N LEU A 315 8.43 17.74 4.20
CA LEU A 315 9.07 17.04 3.09
C LEU A 315 8.52 17.47 1.72
N PHE A 316 7.32 18.03 1.65
CA PHE A 316 6.73 18.45 0.37
C PHE A 316 7.51 19.62 -0.31
N PRO A 317 7.81 20.74 0.38
CA PRO A 317 8.63 21.81 -0.19
C PRO A 317 10.03 21.34 -0.63
N LEU A 318 10.64 20.43 0.12
CA LEU A 318 11.96 19.87 -0.20
C LEU A 318 11.90 19.08 -1.51
N LEU A 319 10.90 18.21 -1.68
CA LEU A 319 10.76 17.41 -2.89
C LEU A 319 10.36 18.23 -4.12
N PHE A 320 9.55 19.28 -3.94
CA PHE A 320 9.19 20.18 -5.05
C PHE A 320 10.42 20.91 -5.63
N LEU A 321 11.41 21.23 -4.79
CA LEU A 321 12.69 21.77 -5.27
C LEU A 321 13.47 20.73 -6.10
N PHE A 322 13.34 19.45 -5.78
CA PHE A 322 13.96 18.36 -6.54
C PHE A 322 13.22 18.00 -7.83
N SER A 323 11.89 18.20 -7.92
CA SER A 323 11.18 17.97 -9.20
C SER A 323 11.56 18.96 -10.28
N GLY A 324 12.05 20.15 -9.94
CA GLY A 324 12.61 21.08 -10.95
C GLY A 324 13.94 20.63 -11.55
N LEU A 325 14.53 19.53 -11.05
CA LEU A 325 15.83 19.00 -11.49
C LEU A 325 15.71 17.75 -12.39
N PHE A 326 14.50 17.27 -12.68
CA PHE A 326 14.22 16.11 -13.55
C PHE A 326 13.27 16.46 -14.69
#